data_AF-A0A0A3Z792-F1
#
_entry.id   AF-A0A0A3Z792-F1
#
_cell.length_a   1.000
_cell.length_b   1.000
_cell.length_c   1.000
_cell.angle_alpha   90.00
_cell.angle_beta   90.00
_cell.angle_gamma   90.00
#
_symmetry.space_group_name_H-M   'P 1'
#
loop_
_entity.id
_entity.type
_entity.pdbx_description
1 polymer ?
#
loop_
_entity_poly.entity_id
_entity_poly.type
_entity_poly.pdbx_seq_one_letter_code
_entity_poly.pdbx_strand_id
1 'polypeptide(L)'
;MTSRADKLGRMVSLVKLQLRLSEWQLAHLRQQERSLQDEQEWLVGTLNEGKPPAGSSSASIARRLNRTSAGARAVQAQASQQLDQVRAETRRVKQLEQVAKAALADKLRDAEARALEEMTGISPAVRDWTPRPASRNKT
;
A
#
# COMPACT_ATOMS: atom_id res chain seq x y z
N MET A 1 -17.71 10.45 -19.85
CA MET A 1 -16.82 10.89 -18.74
C MET A 1 -16.70 9.77 -17.72
N THR A 2 -15.52 9.43 -17.23
CA THR A 2 -15.34 8.37 -16.20
C THR A 2 -15.84 8.86 -14.84
N SER A 3 -16.69 8.06 -14.17
CA SER A 3 -17.29 8.46 -12.89
C SER A 3 -16.23 8.58 -11.78
N ARG A 4 -16.54 9.34 -10.72
CA ARG A 4 -15.65 9.48 -9.55
C ARG A 4 -15.27 8.12 -8.96
N ALA A 5 -16.22 7.18 -8.88
CA ALA A 5 -15.98 5.81 -8.40
C ALA A 5 -14.96 5.07 -9.27
N ASP A 6 -15.05 5.18 -10.60
CA ASP A 6 -14.12 4.48 -11.52
C ASP A 6 -12.70 5.06 -11.42
N LYS A 7 -12.58 6.39 -11.21
CA LYS A 7 -11.29 7.05 -10.99
C LYS A 7 -10.66 6.59 -9.68
N LEU A 8 -11.43 6.57 -8.60
CA LEU A 8 -10.96 6.11 -7.28
C LEU A 8 -10.56 4.63 -7.34
N GLY A 9 -11.31 3.79 -8.05
CA GLY A 9 -10.94 2.39 -8.27
C GLY A 9 -9.57 2.23 -8.94
N ARG A 10 -9.27 3.02 -9.98
CA ARG A 10 -7.93 3.01 -10.61
C ARG A 10 -6.84 3.49 -9.66
N MET A 11 -7.10 4.54 -8.89
CA MET A 11 -6.13 5.02 -7.90
C MET A 11 -5.83 3.96 -6.84
N VAL A 12 -6.85 3.23 -6.36
CA VAL A 12 -6.65 2.09 -5.45
C VAL A 12 -5.74 1.04 -6.08
N SER A 13 -5.97 0.67 -7.34
CA SER A 13 -5.11 -0.28 -8.06
C SER A 13 -3.66 0.19 -8.13
N LEU A 14 -3.43 1.47 -8.45
CA LEU A 14 -2.08 2.04 -8.51
C LEU A 14 -1.39 2.03 -7.15
N VAL A 15 -2.06 2.45 -6.08
CA VAL A 15 -1.47 2.48 -4.74
C VAL A 15 -1.21 1.06 -4.22
N LYS A 16 -2.03 0.06 -4.59
CA LYS A 16 -1.74 -1.35 -4.31
C LYS A 16 -0.47 -1.86 -5.01
N LEU A 17 -0.23 -1.43 -6.26
CA LEU A 17 1.02 -1.75 -6.95
C LEU A 17 2.22 -1.09 -6.27
N GLN A 18 2.08 0.16 -5.81
CA GLN A 18 3.10 0.85 -5.04
C GLN A 18 3.40 0.15 -3.70
N LEU A 19 2.39 -0.37 -3.01
CA LEU A 19 2.58 -1.21 -1.82
C LEU A 19 3.36 -2.49 -2.14
N ARG A 20 2.99 -3.21 -3.21
CA ARG A 20 3.72 -4.42 -3.61
C ARG A 20 5.18 -4.15 -3.95
N LEU A 21 5.45 -3.02 -4.61
CA LEU A 21 6.83 -2.61 -4.90
C LEU A 21 7.62 -2.35 -3.61
N SER A 22 7.03 -1.66 -2.63
CA SER A 22 7.71 -1.37 -1.37
C SER A 22 7.95 -2.64 -0.53
N GLU A 23 7.00 -3.59 -0.55
CA GLU A 23 7.16 -4.91 0.06
C GLU A 23 8.28 -5.71 -0.61
N TRP A 24 8.35 -5.70 -1.95
CA TRP A 24 9.41 -6.37 -2.69
C TRP A 24 10.79 -5.79 -2.37
N GLN A 25 10.91 -4.45 -2.29
CA GLN A 25 12.15 -3.79 -1.89
C GLN A 25 12.58 -4.20 -0.47
N LEU A 26 11.63 -4.31 0.46
CA LEU A 26 11.91 -4.80 1.82
C LEU A 26 12.41 -6.26 1.79
N ALA A 27 11.76 -7.13 1.02
CA ALA A 27 12.18 -8.51 0.89
C ALA A 27 13.60 -8.63 0.31
N HIS A 28 13.93 -7.78 -0.67
CA HIS A 28 15.28 -7.71 -1.24
C HIS A 28 16.33 -7.28 -0.20
N LEU A 29 16.04 -6.25 0.60
CA LEU A 29 16.94 -5.82 1.69
C LEU A 29 17.12 -6.92 2.74
N ARG A 30 16.06 -7.65 3.10
CA ARG A 30 16.14 -8.79 4.02
C ARG A 30 16.97 -9.95 3.45
N GLN A 31 16.91 -10.18 2.15
CA GLN A 31 17.75 -11.16 1.50
C GLN A 31 19.23 -10.75 1.53
N GLN A 32 19.53 -9.47 1.27
CA GLN A 32 20.88 -8.93 1.38
C GLN A 32 21.41 -9.03 2.82
N GLU A 33 20.60 -8.69 3.82
CA GLU A 33 20.94 -8.80 5.24
C GLU A 33 21.36 -10.24 5.60
N ARG A 34 20.56 -11.24 5.18
CA ARG A 34 20.88 -12.65 5.39
C ARG A 34 22.19 -13.05 4.73
N SER A 35 22.42 -12.65 3.49
CA SER A 35 23.66 -12.99 2.78
C SER A 35 24.92 -12.43 3.48
N LEU A 36 24.81 -11.25 4.08
CA LEU A 36 25.91 -10.64 4.84
C LEU A 36 26.10 -11.32 6.21
N GLN A 37 25.01 -11.74 6.85
CA GLN A 37 25.05 -12.54 8.08
C GLN A 37 25.68 -13.91 7.83
N ASP A 38 25.27 -14.61 6.77
CA ASP A 38 25.83 -15.90 6.36
C ASP A 38 27.33 -15.78 6.05
N GLU A 39 27.75 -14.71 5.37
CA GLU A 39 29.18 -14.45 5.13
C GLU A 39 29.93 -14.20 6.45
N GLN A 40 29.36 -13.41 7.35
CA GLN A 40 29.98 -13.13 8.64
C GLN A 40 30.11 -14.41 9.49
N GLU A 41 29.06 -15.23 9.55
CA GLU A 41 29.07 -16.53 10.25
C GLU A 41 30.13 -17.46 9.66
N TRP A 42 30.22 -17.53 8.34
CA TRP A 42 31.23 -18.33 7.65
C TRP A 42 32.67 -17.83 7.93
N LEU A 43 32.91 -16.53 7.90
CA LEU A 43 34.24 -15.95 8.20
C LEU A 43 34.63 -16.19 9.66
N VAL A 44 33.69 -16.05 10.60
CA VAL A 44 33.94 -16.32 12.01
C VAL A 44 34.18 -17.82 12.25
N GLY A 45 33.39 -18.69 11.60
CA GLY A 45 33.56 -20.15 11.69
C GLY A 45 34.93 -20.60 11.20
N THR A 46 35.34 -20.17 10.01
CA THR A 46 36.66 -20.52 9.43
C THR A 46 37.84 -20.02 10.28
N LEU A 47 37.71 -18.85 10.91
CA LEU A 47 38.71 -18.34 11.87
C LEU A 47 38.77 -19.21 13.14
N ASN A 48 37.62 -19.57 13.71
CA ASN A 48 37.55 -20.38 14.93
C ASN A 48 38.07 -21.80 14.72
N GLU A 49 37.85 -22.37 13.53
CA GLU A 49 38.36 -23.69 13.15
C GLU A 49 39.85 -23.70 12.79
N GLY A 50 40.51 -22.53 12.76
CA GLY A 50 41.92 -22.39 12.35
C GLY A 50 42.16 -22.75 10.88
N LYS A 51 41.08 -22.80 10.07
CA LYS A 51 41.11 -23.12 8.64
C LYS A 51 40.68 -21.90 7.84
N PRO A 52 41.53 -20.85 7.77
CA PRO A 52 41.20 -19.68 6.99
C PRO A 52 40.96 -20.07 5.51
N PRO A 53 40.10 -19.33 4.79
CA PRO A 53 39.92 -19.53 3.36
C PRO A 53 41.27 -19.50 2.64
N ALA A 54 41.49 -20.40 1.68
CA ALA A 54 42.78 -20.55 1.01
C ALA A 54 43.29 -19.21 0.47
N GLY A 55 44.57 -18.90 0.76
CA GLY A 55 45.21 -17.64 0.34
C GLY A 55 44.79 -16.39 1.12
N SER A 56 43.96 -16.51 2.17
CA SER A 56 43.56 -15.37 3.00
C SER A 56 44.40 -15.27 4.26
N SER A 57 45.06 -14.12 4.47
CA SER A 57 45.69 -13.81 5.75
C SER A 57 44.66 -13.41 6.81
N SER A 58 44.99 -13.61 8.09
CA SER A 58 44.15 -13.16 9.21
C SER A 58 43.80 -11.67 9.11
N ALA A 59 44.76 -10.82 8.71
CA ALA A 59 44.52 -9.40 8.48
C ALA A 59 43.56 -9.09 7.30
N SER A 60 43.53 -9.94 6.27
CA SER A 60 42.57 -9.84 5.17
C SER A 60 41.15 -10.21 5.64
N ILE A 61 41.04 -11.30 6.41
CA ILE A 61 39.76 -11.75 6.97
C ILE A 61 39.19 -10.71 7.93
N ALA A 62 40.01 -10.13 8.82
CA ALA A 62 39.57 -9.07 9.73
C ALA A 62 39.03 -7.84 8.99
N ARG A 63 39.69 -7.42 7.89
CA ARG A 63 39.19 -6.32 7.04
C ARG A 63 37.86 -6.66 6.38
N ARG A 64 37.72 -7.88 5.90
CA ARG A 64 36.50 -8.36 5.25
C ARG A 64 35.34 -8.45 6.24
N LEU A 65 35.57 -8.99 7.44
CA LEU A 65 34.60 -9.04 8.53
C LEU A 65 34.15 -7.64 8.97
N ASN A 66 35.07 -6.68 9.10
CA ASN A 66 34.72 -5.29 9.39
C ASN A 66 33.83 -4.67 8.31
N ARG A 67 34.14 -4.93 7.03
CA ARG A 67 33.35 -4.44 5.90
C ARG A 67 31.97 -5.09 5.85
N THR A 68 31.87 -6.41 6.00
CA THR A 68 30.61 -7.16 6.01
C THR A 68 29.75 -6.73 7.21
N SER A 69 30.33 -6.55 8.39
CA SER A 69 29.61 -6.06 9.58
C SER A 69 29.09 -4.64 9.40
N ALA A 70 29.90 -3.72 8.86
CA ALA A 70 29.46 -2.36 8.55
C ALA A 70 28.34 -2.36 7.48
N GLY A 71 28.48 -3.18 6.45
CA GLY A 71 27.47 -3.38 5.41
C GLY A 71 26.16 -3.92 5.98
N ALA A 72 26.21 -4.91 6.87
CA ALA A 72 25.04 -5.51 7.50
C ALA A 72 24.25 -4.47 8.31
N ARG A 73 24.93 -3.61 9.08
CA ARG A 73 24.29 -2.50 9.82
C ARG A 73 23.64 -1.49 8.88
N ALA A 74 24.30 -1.16 7.77
CA ALA A 74 23.76 -0.23 6.78
C ALA A 74 22.48 -0.79 6.13
N VAL A 75 22.50 -2.07 5.71
CA VAL A 75 21.33 -2.75 5.14
C VAL A 75 20.21 -2.87 6.17
N GLN A 76 20.52 -3.17 7.44
CA GLN A 76 19.54 -3.23 8.52
C GLN A 76 18.84 -1.88 8.75
N ALA A 77 19.60 -0.78 8.74
CA ALA A 77 19.05 0.57 8.84
C ALA A 77 18.13 0.88 7.65
N GLN A 78 18.55 0.57 6.42
CA GLN A 78 17.71 0.72 5.23
C GLN A 78 16.43 -0.14 5.31
N ALA A 79 16.53 -1.39 5.77
CA ALA A 79 15.39 -2.28 5.94
C ALA A 79 14.39 -1.73 6.96
N SER A 80 14.84 -1.10 8.05
CA SER A 80 13.95 -0.44 9.02
C SER A 80 13.19 0.75 8.40
N GLN A 81 13.88 1.60 7.65
CA GLN A 81 13.25 2.73 6.94
C GLN A 81 12.24 2.23 5.90
N GLN A 82 12.59 1.20 5.14
CA GLN A 82 11.71 0.61 4.14
C GLN A 82 10.47 -0.05 4.78
N LEU A 83 10.63 -0.64 5.96
CA LEU A 83 9.50 -1.21 6.70
C LEU A 83 8.51 -0.13 7.15
N ASP A 84 8.99 1.06 7.54
CA ASP A 84 8.13 2.19 7.82
C ASP A 84 7.43 2.74 6.57
N GLN A 85 8.10 2.70 5.41
CA GLN A 85 7.48 3.00 4.11
C GLN A 85 6.34 2.01 3.78
N VAL A 86 6.56 0.70 3.96
CA VAL A 86 5.52 -0.34 3.75
C VAL A 86 4.32 -0.07 4.65
N ARG A 87 4.55 0.29 5.92
CA ARG A 87 3.48 0.64 6.86
C ARG A 87 2.70 1.89 6.40
N ALA A 88 3.39 2.91 5.90
CA ALA A 88 2.76 4.12 5.37
C ALA A 88 1.89 3.82 4.15
N GLU A 89 2.42 3.07 3.17
CA GLU A 89 1.65 2.67 1.98
C GLU A 89 0.46 1.77 2.34
N THR A 90 0.62 0.86 3.31
CA THR A 90 -0.48 0.03 3.80
C THR A 90 -1.63 0.89 4.36
N ARG A 91 -1.31 1.92 5.16
CA ARG A 91 -2.31 2.86 5.66
C ARG A 91 -2.99 3.62 4.51
N ARG A 92 -2.20 4.06 3.52
CA ARG A 92 -2.71 4.77 2.35
C ARG A 92 -3.67 3.92 1.51
N VAL A 93 -3.35 2.65 1.28
CA VAL A 93 -4.25 1.70 0.61
C VAL A 93 -5.56 1.60 1.37
N LYS A 94 -5.51 1.35 2.69
CA LYS A 94 -6.73 1.19 3.51
C LYS A 94 -7.63 2.42 3.44
N GLN A 95 -7.07 3.62 3.58
CA GLN A 95 -7.82 4.87 3.51
C GLN A 95 -8.47 5.05 2.13
N LEU A 96 -7.70 4.84 1.06
CA LEU A 96 -8.20 5.05 -0.30
C LEU A 96 -9.26 4.01 -0.68
N GLU A 97 -9.12 2.76 -0.22
CA GLU A 97 -10.14 1.73 -0.37
C GLU A 97 -11.45 2.09 0.31
N GLN A 98 -11.40 2.66 1.52
CA GLN A 98 -12.61 3.13 2.22
C GLN A 98 -13.30 4.25 1.43
N VAL A 99 -12.55 5.23 0.94
CA VAL A 99 -13.09 6.33 0.13
C VAL A 99 -13.67 5.81 -1.19
N ALA A 100 -13.00 4.86 -1.84
CA ALA A 100 -13.48 4.25 -3.08
C ALA A 100 -14.78 3.45 -2.86
N LYS A 101 -14.87 2.69 -1.75
CA LYS A 101 -16.08 1.96 -1.37
C LYS A 101 -17.26 2.90 -1.14
N ALA A 102 -17.05 4.00 -0.40
CA ALA A 102 -18.09 5.00 -0.17
C ALA A 102 -18.57 5.63 -1.49
N ALA A 103 -17.63 6.04 -2.36
CA ALA A 103 -17.98 6.62 -3.66
C ALA A 103 -18.71 5.64 -4.60
N LEU A 104 -18.41 4.34 -4.51
CA LEU A 104 -19.15 3.32 -5.25
C LEU A 104 -20.57 3.15 -4.71
N ALA A 105 -20.75 3.11 -3.39
CA ALA A 105 -22.06 3.05 -2.77
C ALA A 105 -22.92 4.26 -3.15
N ASP A 106 -22.36 5.47 -3.12
CA ASP A 106 -23.06 6.68 -3.54
C ASP A 106 -23.49 6.61 -5.01
N LYS A 107 -22.61 6.15 -5.91
CA LYS A 107 -22.93 5.96 -7.33
C LYS A 107 -24.09 4.98 -7.53
N LEU A 108 -24.18 3.92 -6.74
CA LEU A 108 -25.28 2.94 -6.80
C LEU A 108 -26.59 3.56 -6.32
N ARG A 109 -26.57 4.28 -5.19
CA ARG A 109 -27.75 5.00 -4.70
C ARG A 109 -28.26 6.04 -5.71
N ASP A 110 -27.36 6.79 -6.34
CA ASP A 110 -27.72 7.77 -7.38
C ASP A 110 -28.33 7.11 -8.63
N ALA A 111 -27.92 5.88 -8.95
CA ALA A 111 -28.47 5.12 -10.06
C ALA A 111 -29.85 4.56 -9.72
N GLU A 112 -30.02 4.04 -8.50
CA GLU A 112 -31.30 3.57 -7.97
C GLU A 112 -32.32 4.71 -7.90
N ALA A 113 -31.94 5.88 -7.37
CA ALA A 113 -32.80 7.06 -7.31
C ALA A 113 -33.31 7.47 -8.71
N ARG A 114 -32.40 7.51 -9.69
CA ARG A 114 -32.77 7.80 -11.09
C ARG A 114 -33.70 6.76 -11.70
N ALA A 115 -33.46 5.47 -11.43
CA ALA A 115 -34.34 4.40 -11.91
C ALA A 115 -35.74 4.49 -11.28
N LEU A 116 -35.84 4.84 -9.99
CA LEU A 116 -37.12 5.05 -9.32
C LEU A 116 -37.86 6.28 -9.86
N GLU A 117 -37.17 7.39 -10.12
CA GLU A 117 -37.75 8.57 -10.77
C GLU A 117 -38.30 8.23 -12.17
N GLU A 118 -37.56 7.45 -12.95
CA GLU A 118 -37.99 6.98 -14.28
C GLU A 118 -39.23 6.08 -14.19
N MET A 119 -39.27 5.13 -13.25
CA MET A 119 -40.41 4.23 -13.04
C MET A 119 -41.67 4.93 -12.53
N THR A 120 -41.50 5.94 -11.66
CA THR A 120 -42.63 6.67 -11.08
C THR A 120 -43.19 7.74 -12.01
N GLY A 121 -42.53 8.02 -13.14
CA GLY A 121 -42.97 9.01 -14.12
C GLY A 121 -43.01 10.44 -13.56
N ILE A 122 -42.41 10.68 -12.40
CA ILE A 122 -42.35 12.00 -11.75
C ILE A 122 -41.24 12.79 -12.45
N SER A 123 -41.49 13.17 -13.69
CA SER A 123 -40.73 14.23 -14.33
C SER A 123 -40.88 15.49 -13.47
N PRO A 124 -39.85 16.36 -13.34
CA PRO A 124 -40.00 17.67 -12.71
C PRO A 124 -41.19 18.45 -13.28
N ALA A 125 -41.49 18.21 -14.55
CA ALA A 125 -42.66 18.75 -15.24
C ALA A 125 -44.01 18.26 -14.68
N VAL A 126 -44.11 17.16 -13.94
CA VAL A 126 -45.37 16.68 -13.32
C VAL A 126 -45.59 17.29 -11.94
N ARG A 127 -44.53 17.69 -11.25
CA ARG A 127 -44.62 18.38 -9.95
C ARG A 127 -45.24 19.77 -10.08
N ASP A 128 -45.13 20.38 -11.26
CA ASP A 128 -45.81 21.64 -11.61
C ASP A 128 -47.31 21.47 -11.92
N TRP A 129 -47.78 20.23 -12.16
CA TRP A 129 -49.19 19.95 -12.53
C TRP A 129 -50.04 19.42 -11.37
N THR A 130 -49.45 19.16 -10.22
CA THR A 130 -50.22 18.78 -9.03
C THR A 130 -50.60 20.05 -8.27
N PRO A 131 -51.89 20.44 -8.22
CA PRO A 131 -52.29 21.63 -7.49
C PRO A 131 -51.99 21.41 -6.01
N ARG A 132 -51.27 22.36 -5.41
CA ARG A 132 -51.07 22.44 -3.97
C ARG A 132 -52.45 22.37 -3.29
N PRO A 133 -52.74 21.37 -2.44
CA PRO A 133 -54.04 21.29 -1.79
C PRO A 133 -54.22 22.55 -0.95
N ALA A 134 -55.24 23.34 -1.30
CA ALA A 134 -55.57 24.58 -0.62
C ALA A 134 -55.80 24.25 0.86
N SER A 135 -54.94 24.78 1.72
CA SER A 135 -55.14 24.74 3.16
C SER A 135 -56.43 25.51 3.46
N ARG A 136 -57.51 24.75 3.67
CA ARG A 136 -58.80 25.27 4.07
C ARG A 136 -58.68 25.77 5.51
N ASN A 137 -58.40 27.06 5.66
CA ASN A 137 -58.66 27.77 6.91
C ASN A 137 -60.13 27.55 7.27
N LYS A 138 -60.37 27.04 8.48
CA LYS A 138 -61.64 27.21 9.17
C LYS A 138 -61.32 27.88 10.50
N THR A 139 -61.85 29.10 10.58
CA THR A 139 -62.35 29.87 11.74
C THR A 139 -61.98 29.40 13.13
#